data_AF-A0A256WKH1-F1
#
_entry.id   AF-A0A256WKH1-F1
#
_cell.length_a   1.000
_cell.length_b   1.000
_cell.length_c   1.000
_cell.angle_alpha   90.00
_cell.angle_beta   90.00
_cell.angle_gamma   90.00
#
_symmetry.space_group_name_H-M   'P 1'
#
loop_
_entity.id
_entity.type
_entity.pdbx_description
1 polymer ?
#
loop_
_entity_poly.entity_id
_entity_poly.type
_entity_poly.pdbx_seq_one_letter_code
_entity_poly.pdbx_strand_id
1 'polypeptide(L)' 'MKNFDSINEILDFAINNEQKAVDFYVGLAARFQEKSMRETFEGFAKEEIKHGCFLEDLGF' A
#
# COMPACT_ATOMS: atom_id res chain seq x y z
N MET A 1 -1.81 19.48 -9.79
CA MET A 1 -0.72 18.52 -9.52
C MET A 1 -0.12 18.89 -8.18
N LYS A 2 0.15 17.92 -7.29
CA LYS A 2 0.93 18.19 -6.08
C LYS A 2 2.34 18.57 -6.51
N ASN A 3 2.84 19.71 -6.05
CA ASN A 3 4.25 20.03 -6.13
C ASN A 3 4.91 19.46 -4.87
N PHE A 4 6.06 18.82 -5.03
CA PHE A 4 6.84 18.27 -3.93
C PHE A 4 8.08 19.13 -3.76
N ASP A 5 8.33 19.59 -2.55
CA ASP A 5 9.44 20.49 -2.23
C ASP A 5 10.69 19.70 -1.82
N SER A 6 10.57 18.38 -1.59
CA SER A 6 11.71 17.50 -1.29
C SER A 6 11.45 16.04 -1.68
N ILE A 7 12.53 15.25 -1.74
CA ILE A 7 12.47 13.79 -1.91
C ILE A 7 11.69 13.15 -0.76
N ASN A 8 11.86 13.65 0.47
CA ASN A 8 11.14 13.14 1.64
C ASN A 8 9.63 13.31 1.49
N GLU A 9 9.15 14.44 0.94
CA GLU A 9 7.72 14.63 0.68
C GLU A 9 7.18 13.67 -0.39
N ILE A 10 8.00 13.29 -1.37
CA ILE A 10 7.65 12.29 -2.38
C ILE A 10 7.55 10.91 -1.73
N LEU A 11 8.52 10.57 -0.87
CA LEU A 11 8.54 9.30 -0.13
C LEU A 11 7.35 9.19 0.82
N ASP A 12 7.07 10.23 1.61
CA ASP A 12 5.91 10.28 2.51
C ASP A 12 4.59 10.15 1.74
N PHE A 13 4.50 10.77 0.57
CA PHE A 13 3.33 10.63 -0.29
C PHE A 13 3.18 9.22 -0.85
N ALA A 14 4.28 8.59 -1.27
CA ALA A 14 4.28 7.23 -1.78
C ALA A 14 3.90 6.23 -0.67
N ILE A 15 4.56 6.30 0.50
CA ILE A 15 4.26 5.45 1.67
C ILE A 15 2.78 5.56 2.08
N ASN A 16 2.24 6.78 2.12
CA ASN A 16 0.83 6.98 2.45
C ASN A 16 -0.12 6.43 1.38
N ASN A 17 0.28 6.35 0.11
CA ASN A 17 -0.52 5.68 -0.90
C ASN A 17 -0.45 4.16 -0.75
N GLU A 18 0.71 3.60 -0.41
CA GLU A 18 0.82 2.16 -0.13
C GLU A 18 -0.08 1.76 1.05
N GLN A 19 -0.08 2.54 2.13
CA GLN A 19 -0.98 2.28 3.28
C GLN A 19 -2.46 2.31 2.87
N LYS A 20 -2.87 3.26 2.01
CA LYS A 20 -4.26 3.29 1.50
C LYS A 20 -4.58 2.10 0.62
N ALA A 21 -3.62 1.61 -0.16
CA ALA A 21 -3.79 0.43 -0.99
C ALA A 21 -3.94 -0.84 -0.13
N VAL A 22 -3.13 -0.98 0.93
CA VAL A 22 -3.28 -2.03 1.95
C VAL A 22 -4.68 -2.00 2.55
N ASP A 23 -5.12 -0.86 3.07
CA ASP A 23 -6.44 -0.71 3.70
C ASP A 23 -7.56 -1.05 2.71
N PHE A 24 -7.41 -0.63 1.44
CA PHE A 24 -8.36 -0.92 0.38
C PHE A 24 -8.45 -2.43 0.09
N TYR A 25 -7.31 -3.11 -0.09
CA TYR A 25 -7.29 -4.53 -0.41
C TYR A 25 -7.73 -5.40 0.76
N VAL A 26 -7.36 -5.06 2.00
CA VAL A 26 -7.87 -5.72 3.21
C VAL A 26 -9.38 -5.52 3.33
N GLY A 27 -9.87 -4.29 3.09
CA GLY A 27 -11.30 -3.99 3.08
C GLY A 27 -12.07 -4.74 1.99
N LEU A 28 -11.47 -4.93 0.81
CA LEU A 28 -12.04 -5.75 -0.26
C LEU A 28 -12.08 -7.23 0.14
N ALA A 29 -10.96 -7.77 0.64
CA ALA A 29 -10.86 -9.16 1.08
C ALA A 29 -11.96 -9.52 2.10
N ALA A 30 -12.25 -8.61 3.04
CA ALA A 30 -13.29 -8.79 4.04
C ALA A 30 -14.73 -8.84 3.47
N ARG A 31 -14.96 -8.33 2.26
CA ARG A 31 -16.29 -8.30 1.60
C ARG A 31 -16.60 -9.54 0.77
N PHE A 32 -15.60 -10.36 0.44
CA PHE A 32 -15.79 -11.57 -0.36
C PHE A 32 -15.92 -12.81 0.53
N GLN A 33 -16.94 -13.63 0.25
CA GLN A 33 -17.13 -14.94 0.90
C GLN A 33 -16.32 -16.05 0.23
N GLU A 34 -16.02 -15.87 -1.05
CA GLU A 34 -15.26 -16.84 -1.83
C GLU A 34 -13.77 -16.77 -1.43
N LYS A 35 -13.20 -17.94 -1.10
CA LYS A 35 -11.87 -18.06 -0.49
C LYS A 35 -10.76 -17.58 -1.44
N SER A 36 -10.82 -17.94 -2.72
CA SER A 36 -9.78 -17.59 -3.71
C SER A 36 -9.69 -16.09 -3.96
N MET A 37 -10.82 -15.38 -4.00
CA MET A 37 -10.88 -13.92 -4.15
C MET A 37 -10.34 -13.24 -2.90
N ARG A 38 -10.70 -13.72 -1.71
CA ARG A 38 -10.13 -13.20 -0.45
C ARG A 38 -8.61 -13.37 -0.42
N GLU A 39 -8.12 -14.55 -0.73
CA GLU A 39 -6.67 -14.84 -0.78
C GLU A 39 -5.95 -13.97 -1.80
N THR A 40 -6.58 -13.69 -2.95
CA THR A 40 -6.03 -12.81 -3.98
C THR A 40 -5.85 -11.38 -3.45
N PHE A 41 -6.88 -10.80 -2.83
CA PHE A 41 -6.80 -9.45 -2.27
C PHE A 41 -5.88 -9.35 -1.05
N GLU A 42 -5.86 -10.36 -0.19
CA GLU A 42 -4.85 -10.46 0.88
C GLU A 42 -3.43 -10.54 0.31
N GLY A 43 -3.25 -11.20 -0.83
CA GLY A 43 -2.00 -11.22 -1.58
C GLY A 43 -1.57 -9.83 -2.03
N PHE A 44 -2.49 -9.06 -2.64
CA PHE A 44 -2.20 -7.69 -3.05
C PHE A 44 -1.85 -6.79 -1.85
N ALA A 45 -2.61 -6.86 -0.75
CA ALA A 45 -2.29 -6.12 0.46
C ALA A 45 -0.87 -6.44 0.98
N LYS A 46 -0.43 -7.70 0.90
CA LYS A 46 0.93 -8.09 1.31
C LYS A 46 2.02 -7.53 0.40
N GLU A 47 1.77 -7.39 -0.91
CA GLU A 47 2.74 -6.75 -1.82
C GLU A 47 2.88 -5.25 -1.51
N GLU A 48 1.78 -4.54 -1.25
CA GLU A 48 1.86 -3.11 -0.90
C GLU A 48 2.56 -2.87 0.44
N ILE A 49 2.44 -3.79 1.40
CA ILE A 49 3.25 -3.74 2.64
C ILE A 49 4.75 -3.82 2.31
N LYS A 50 5.15 -4.69 1.38
CA LYS A 50 6.56 -4.79 0.95
C LYS A 50 7.02 -3.52 0.24
N HIS A 51 6.18 -2.92 -0.60
CA HIS A 51 6.47 -1.63 -1.23
C HIS A 51 6.64 -0.54 -0.17
N GLY A 52 5.74 -0.47 0.82
CA GLY A 52 5.84 0.46 1.94
C GLY A 52 7.15 0.33 2.70
N CYS A 53 7.53 -0.88 3.12
CA CYS A 53 8.81 -1.12 3.79
C CYS A 53 10.01 -0.72 2.92
N PHE A 54 9.97 -1.02 1.62
CA PHE A 54 11.04 -0.64 0.69
C PHE A 54 11.17 0.89 0.57
N LEU A 55 10.06 1.62 0.55
CA LEU A 55 10.06 3.08 0.49
C LEU A 55 10.55 3.71 1.81
N GLU A 56 10.18 3.13 2.96
CA GLU A 56 10.71 3.52 4.27
C GLU A 56 12.24 3.33 4.32
N ASP A 57 12.74 2.20 3.80
CA ASP A 57 14.19 1.91 3.72
C ASP A 57 14.97 2.90 2.84
N LEU A 58 14.31 3.58 1.89
CA LEU A 58 14.92 4.61 1.04
C LEU A 58 14.98 5.99 1.71
N GLY A 59 14.22 6.23 2.78
CA GLY A 59 14.14 7.51 3.49
C GLY A 59 15.24 7.72 4.54
N PHE A 60 16.18 6.79 4.66
CA PHE A 60 17.32 6.83 5.59
C PHE A 60 18.58 7.47 5.00
#